data_AF-A0A840PPZ3-F1
#
_entry.id   AF-A0A840PPZ3-F1
#
_cell.length_a   1.000
_cell.length_b   1.000
_cell.length_c   1.000
_cell.angle_alpha   90.00
_cell.angle_beta   90.00
_cell.angle_gamma   90.00
#
_symmetry.space_group_name_H-M   'P 1'
#
loop_
_entity.id
_entity.type
_entity.pdbx_description
1 polymer ?
#
loop_
_entity_poly.entity_id
_entity_poly.type
_entity_poly.pdbx_seq_one_letter_code
_entity_poly.pdbx_strand_id
1 'polypeptide(L)'
;MHEHRTTAEAAKVRARQRQALAVVGARSALGVRLQARLCAEEDYHAGRHASILTSLAEARSTGDPVAVAEALNLAHHCLMDPAHQALRLELAHELIGQAAWTGRRGDLVIGLLWRTVDLFLAGDAHAERSLAELRGLLTDKDHQAAGFVVAVIDVMLAIRAGRLAQAEALAAACAERGQTAGDADALGWYGAQLAAIRWYQGRIGELVPALSELVKSPELGTADHAYFPALAVAAATAGDQRLARGTLARLGDLALLPRTKSWLAAMHGVAEAAYLLDDVEIASQVYALLLPFARLPAIAGLGVACFGSTHHALGMASLTADKPIGRSNTCARPSRPTSRWTTGPPRPCHDGGWPRPWPSTADWGTQRRADTRPRQSRRPRSWA
;
A
#
# COMPACT_ATOMS: atom_id res chain seq x y z
N MET A 1 -7.12 -9.24 10.35
CA MET A 1 -5.88 -9.97 10.68
C MET A 1 -4.86 -8.87 10.92
N HIS A 2 -4.07 -8.96 11.99
CA HIS A 2 -3.30 -7.82 12.50
C HIS A 2 -1.81 -8.11 12.34
N GLU A 3 -1.04 -7.14 11.87
CA GLU A 3 0.40 -7.29 11.61
C GLU A 3 1.22 -7.18 12.89
N HIS A 4 0.81 -6.28 13.78
CA HIS A 4 1.52 -5.99 15.01
C HIS A 4 0.87 -6.71 16.20
N ARG A 5 1.30 -7.96 16.44
CA ARG A 5 0.97 -8.74 17.63
C ARG A 5 2.21 -9.39 18.20
N THR A 6 2.30 -9.45 19.52
CA THR A 6 3.34 -10.26 20.17
C THR A 6 3.13 -11.75 19.86
N THR A 7 4.20 -12.55 19.92
CA THR A 7 4.13 -14.01 19.74
C THR A 7 3.10 -14.66 20.68
N ALA A 8 2.99 -14.18 21.92
CA ALA A 8 2.06 -14.70 22.91
C ALA A 8 0.60 -14.40 22.54
N GLU A 9 0.29 -13.20 22.05
CA GLU A 9 -1.05 -12.83 21.61
C GLU A 9 -1.46 -13.61 20.36
N ALA A 10 -0.56 -13.74 19.39
CA ALA A 10 -0.80 -14.54 18.18
C ALA A 10 -1.10 -16.01 18.54
N ALA A 11 -0.32 -16.61 19.46
CA ALA A 11 -0.55 -17.98 19.92
C ALA A 11 -1.90 -18.14 20.64
N LYS A 12 -2.28 -17.18 21.51
CA LYS A 12 -3.56 -17.18 22.23
C LYS A 12 -4.75 -17.10 21.26
N VAL A 13 -4.69 -16.23 20.25
CA VAL A 13 -5.74 -16.10 19.23
C VAL A 13 -5.92 -17.42 18.46
N ARG A 14 -4.82 -18.02 17.98
CA ARG A 14 -4.87 -19.29 17.24
C ARG A 14 -5.40 -20.44 18.11
N ALA A 15 -4.98 -20.54 19.37
CA ALA A 15 -5.47 -21.56 20.28
C ALA A 15 -7.00 -21.45 20.49
N ARG A 16 -7.52 -20.23 20.69
CA ARG A 16 -8.96 -19.98 20.82
C ARG A 16 -9.72 -20.32 19.55
N GLN A 17 -9.20 -19.96 18.37
CA GLN A 17 -9.82 -20.29 17.08
C GLN A 17 -9.88 -21.80 16.85
N ARG A 18 -8.81 -22.55 17.15
CA ARG A 18 -8.78 -24.01 17.03
C ARG A 18 -9.74 -24.69 18.01
N GLN A 19 -9.81 -24.20 19.25
CA GLN A 19 -10.78 -24.70 20.23
C GLN A 19 -12.22 -24.45 19.76
N ALA A 20 -12.52 -23.25 19.26
CA ALA A 20 -13.84 -22.94 18.72
C ALA A 20 -14.20 -23.84 17.52
N LEU A 21 -13.25 -24.08 16.61
CA LEU A 21 -13.44 -24.98 15.46
C LEU A 21 -13.79 -26.41 15.89
N ALA A 22 -13.13 -26.92 16.93
CA ALA A 22 -13.42 -28.25 17.47
C ALA A 22 -14.84 -28.36 18.04
N VAL A 23 -15.38 -27.28 18.63
CA VAL A 23 -16.73 -27.25 19.20
C VAL A 23 -17.81 -27.14 18.11
N VAL A 24 -17.63 -26.29 17.10
CA VAL A 24 -18.67 -26.02 16.09
C VAL A 24 -18.68 -27.04 14.94
N GLY A 25 -17.66 -27.90 14.85
CA GLY A 25 -17.47 -28.89 13.81
C GLY A 25 -16.99 -28.29 12.48
N ALA A 26 -15.99 -28.92 11.86
CA ALA A 26 -15.31 -28.37 10.68
C ALA A 26 -16.21 -28.18 9.44
N ARG A 27 -17.28 -28.99 9.31
CA ARG A 27 -18.20 -28.94 8.16
C ARG A 27 -19.37 -27.97 8.33
N SER A 28 -19.51 -27.34 9.50
CA SER A 28 -20.55 -26.32 9.68
C SER A 28 -20.16 -25.01 8.97
N ALA A 29 -21.14 -24.17 8.65
CA ALA A 29 -20.91 -22.84 8.07
C ALA A 29 -19.90 -22.01 8.91
N LEU A 30 -20.03 -22.07 10.24
CA LEU A 30 -19.10 -21.41 11.14
C LEU A 30 -17.72 -22.08 11.17
N GLY A 31 -17.66 -23.41 11.07
CA GLY A 31 -16.41 -24.17 10.97
C GLY A 31 -15.59 -23.77 9.74
N VAL A 32 -16.22 -23.66 8.58
CA VAL A 32 -15.58 -23.24 7.32
C VAL A 32 -15.02 -21.82 7.44
N ARG A 33 -15.77 -20.89 8.05
CA ARG A 33 -15.31 -19.51 8.29
C ARG A 33 -14.13 -19.44 9.27
N LEU A 34 -14.15 -20.25 10.33
CA LEU A 34 -13.02 -20.34 11.27
C LEU A 34 -11.78 -20.96 10.62
N GLN A 35 -11.96 -21.97 9.77
CA GLN A 35 -10.88 -22.59 9.02
C GLN A 35 -10.22 -21.58 8.07
N ALA A 36 -11.01 -20.80 7.31
CA ALA A 36 -10.48 -19.74 6.45
C ALA A 36 -9.65 -18.71 7.25
N ARG A 37 -10.11 -18.31 8.44
CA ARG A 37 -9.36 -17.39 9.31
C ARG A 37 -8.04 -17.99 9.81
N LEU A 38 -8.03 -19.27 10.18
CA LEU A 38 -6.81 -19.97 10.60
C LEU A 38 -5.80 -20.09 9.45
N CYS A 39 -6.27 -20.50 8.26
CA CYS A 39 -5.44 -20.58 7.06
C CYS A 39 -4.84 -19.22 6.72
N ALA A 40 -5.64 -18.15 6.74
CA ALA A 40 -5.17 -16.80 6.44
C ALA A 40 -4.14 -16.27 7.44
N GLU A 41 -4.32 -16.51 8.75
CA GLU A 41 -3.34 -16.11 9.76
C GLU A 41 -2.01 -16.86 9.57
N GLU A 42 -2.04 -18.16 9.24
CA GLU A 42 -0.83 -18.95 8.97
C GLU A 42 -0.12 -18.52 7.68
N ASP A 43 -0.88 -18.34 6.61
CA ASP A 43 -0.36 -17.90 5.31
C ASP A 43 0.25 -16.51 5.40
N TYR A 44 -0.40 -15.58 6.09
CA TYR A 44 0.10 -14.22 6.24
C TYR A 44 1.43 -14.15 6.97
N HIS A 45 1.52 -14.79 8.13
CA HIS A 45 2.75 -14.80 8.93
C HIS A 45 3.94 -15.40 8.16
N ALA A 46 3.66 -16.29 7.22
CA ALA A 46 4.68 -16.96 6.43
C ALA A 46 4.88 -16.37 5.02
N GLY A 47 4.15 -15.32 4.64
CA GLY A 47 4.18 -14.74 3.29
C GLY A 47 3.73 -15.73 2.20
N ARG A 48 2.77 -16.62 2.50
CA ARG A 48 2.20 -17.60 1.58
C ARG A 48 0.71 -17.31 1.35
N HIS A 49 0.07 -18.10 0.48
CA HIS A 49 -1.36 -17.95 0.16
C HIS A 49 -2.04 -19.27 -0.28
N ALA A 50 -1.33 -20.40 -0.27
CA ALA A 50 -1.86 -21.65 -0.82
C ALA A 50 -2.98 -22.24 0.05
N SER A 51 -2.84 -22.15 1.37
CA SER A 51 -3.83 -22.68 2.31
C SER A 51 -5.14 -21.88 2.28
N ILE A 52 -5.06 -20.56 2.21
CA ILE A 52 -6.26 -19.71 2.10
C ILE A 52 -6.96 -19.88 0.75
N LEU A 53 -6.24 -20.07 -0.35
CA LEU A 53 -6.85 -20.36 -1.64
C LEU A 53 -7.57 -21.71 -1.66
N THR A 54 -7.02 -22.72 -0.98
CA THR A 54 -7.67 -24.01 -0.81
C THR A 54 -8.95 -23.86 0.03
N SER A 55 -8.86 -23.12 1.15
CA SER A 55 -10.02 -22.85 2.00
C SER A 55 -11.11 -22.02 1.29
N LEU A 56 -10.74 -21.11 0.38
CA LEU A 56 -11.68 -20.38 -0.47
C LEU A 56 -12.40 -21.33 -1.45
N ALA A 57 -11.70 -22.28 -2.07
CA ALA A 57 -12.32 -23.27 -2.93
C ALA A 57 -13.31 -24.15 -2.15
N GLU A 58 -12.96 -24.56 -0.93
CA GLU A 58 -13.86 -25.27 -0.02
C GLU A 58 -15.08 -24.42 0.33
N ALA A 59 -14.90 -23.14 0.70
CA ALA A 59 -15.99 -22.23 1.02
C ALA A 59 -16.98 -22.10 -0.16
N ARG A 60 -16.48 -21.99 -1.40
CA ARG A 60 -17.33 -21.97 -2.61
C ARG A 60 -18.18 -23.24 -2.77
N SER A 61 -17.67 -24.40 -2.35
CA SER A 61 -18.42 -25.67 -2.44
C SER A 61 -19.59 -25.78 -1.45
N THR A 62 -19.60 -24.96 -0.39
CA THR A 62 -20.64 -25.03 0.66
C THR A 62 -21.97 -24.40 0.27
N GLY A 63 -21.98 -23.50 -0.73
CA GLY A 63 -23.13 -22.68 -1.06
C GLY A 63 -23.47 -21.60 -0.02
N ASP A 64 -22.66 -21.39 1.03
CA ASP A 64 -22.84 -20.31 2.00
C ASP A 64 -22.17 -19.01 1.50
N PRO A 65 -22.95 -18.00 1.06
CA PRO A 65 -22.40 -16.77 0.51
C PRO A 65 -21.59 -15.98 1.55
N VAL A 66 -21.90 -16.11 2.85
CA VAL A 66 -21.15 -15.43 3.93
C VAL A 66 -19.78 -16.07 4.11
N ALA A 67 -19.69 -17.40 4.03
CA ALA A 67 -18.41 -18.11 4.08
C ALA A 67 -17.54 -17.74 2.88
N VAL A 68 -18.11 -17.68 1.68
CA VAL A 68 -17.40 -17.26 0.46
C VAL A 68 -16.90 -15.83 0.58
N ALA A 69 -17.75 -14.87 0.98
CA ALA A 69 -17.36 -13.47 1.13
C ALA A 69 -16.21 -13.28 2.14
N GLU A 70 -16.26 -13.96 3.28
CA GLU A 70 -15.17 -13.90 4.28
C GLU A 70 -13.87 -14.53 3.77
N ALA A 71 -13.95 -15.67 3.07
CA ALA A 71 -12.79 -16.32 2.49
C ALA A 71 -12.17 -15.48 1.35
N LEU A 72 -12.98 -14.83 0.50
CA LEU A 72 -12.52 -13.93 -0.56
C LEU A 72 -11.72 -12.76 0.02
N ASN A 73 -12.27 -12.10 1.04
CA ASN A 73 -11.60 -10.99 1.73
C ASN A 73 -10.24 -11.41 2.31
N LEU A 74 -10.19 -12.57 2.98
CA LEU A 74 -8.96 -13.09 3.56
C LEU A 74 -7.93 -13.53 2.51
N ALA A 75 -8.38 -14.20 1.44
CA ALA A 75 -7.53 -14.62 0.33
C ALA A 75 -6.90 -13.40 -0.37
N HIS A 76 -7.72 -12.37 -0.64
CA HIS A 76 -7.25 -11.11 -1.23
C HIS A 76 -6.11 -10.50 -0.41
N HIS A 77 -6.31 -10.38 0.90
CA HIS A 77 -5.30 -9.81 1.80
C HIS A 77 -3.98 -10.63 1.84
N CYS A 78 -4.03 -11.96 1.68
CA CYS A 78 -2.83 -12.80 1.62
C CYS A 78 -2.08 -12.69 0.28
N LEU A 79 -2.75 -12.19 -0.77
CA LEU A 79 -2.21 -12.07 -2.13
C LEU A 79 -1.63 -10.68 -2.44
N MET A 80 -1.34 -9.86 -1.43
CA MET A 80 -0.86 -8.48 -1.62
C MET A 80 0.57 -8.36 -2.20
N ASP A 81 1.22 -9.47 -2.54
CA ASP A 81 2.42 -9.52 -3.40
C ASP A 81 2.14 -8.85 -4.76
N PRO A 82 3.02 -7.97 -5.29
CA PRO A 82 2.86 -7.36 -6.61
C PRO A 82 2.63 -8.37 -7.76
N ALA A 83 3.05 -9.63 -7.64
CA ALA A 83 2.85 -10.65 -8.68
C ALA A 83 1.37 -11.07 -8.91
N HIS A 84 0.47 -10.83 -7.95
CA HIS A 84 -0.90 -11.38 -7.98
C HIS A 84 -1.99 -10.36 -8.32
N GLN A 85 -1.61 -9.25 -8.97
CA GLN A 85 -2.53 -8.13 -9.26
C GLN A 85 -3.82 -8.56 -9.99
N ALA A 86 -3.70 -9.40 -11.03
CA ALA A 86 -4.86 -9.84 -11.82
C ALA A 86 -5.83 -10.66 -10.96
N LEU A 87 -5.30 -11.65 -10.23
CA LEU A 87 -6.10 -12.48 -9.33
C LEU A 87 -6.77 -11.65 -8.22
N ARG A 88 -6.07 -10.67 -7.64
CA ARG A 88 -6.67 -9.79 -6.62
C ARG A 88 -7.87 -9.01 -7.15
N LEU A 89 -7.79 -8.48 -8.38
CA LEU A 89 -8.92 -7.80 -9.02
C LEU A 89 -10.11 -8.74 -9.23
N GLU A 90 -9.87 -9.98 -9.66
CA GLU A 90 -10.92 -11.00 -9.80
C GLU A 90 -11.60 -11.29 -8.45
N LEU A 91 -10.82 -11.50 -7.39
CA LEU A 91 -11.34 -11.74 -6.03
C LEU A 91 -12.16 -10.54 -5.50
N ALA A 92 -11.70 -9.31 -5.75
CA ALA A 92 -12.43 -8.10 -5.37
C ALA A 92 -13.76 -7.98 -6.13
N HIS A 93 -13.78 -8.27 -7.43
CA HIS A 93 -15.02 -8.27 -8.23
C HIS A 93 -15.99 -9.35 -7.79
N GLU A 94 -15.50 -10.56 -7.49
CA GLU A 94 -16.34 -11.62 -6.95
C GLU A 94 -16.93 -11.22 -5.59
N LEU A 95 -16.15 -10.60 -4.69
CA LEU A 95 -16.63 -10.14 -3.39
C LEU A 95 -17.73 -9.07 -3.53
N ILE A 96 -17.58 -8.14 -4.48
CA ILE A 96 -18.63 -7.17 -4.83
C ILE A 96 -19.91 -7.90 -5.26
N GLY A 97 -19.80 -8.92 -6.12
CA GLY A 97 -20.94 -9.74 -6.55
C GLY A 97 -21.58 -10.55 -5.41
N GLN A 98 -20.78 -11.08 -4.49
CA GLN A 98 -21.27 -11.84 -3.33
C GLN A 98 -22.13 -11.00 -2.38
N ALA A 99 -21.91 -9.68 -2.34
CA ALA A 99 -22.70 -8.79 -1.48
C ALA A 99 -24.21 -8.83 -1.80
N ALA A 100 -24.60 -9.13 -3.03
CA ALA A 100 -26.00 -9.32 -3.41
C ALA A 100 -26.63 -10.56 -2.75
N TRP A 101 -25.84 -11.62 -2.54
CA TRP A 101 -26.29 -12.87 -1.94
C TRP A 101 -26.21 -12.87 -0.42
N THR A 102 -25.21 -12.19 0.16
CA THR A 102 -25.11 -12.06 1.61
C THR A 102 -26.09 -11.05 2.18
N GLY A 103 -26.54 -10.08 1.37
CA GLY A 103 -27.32 -8.92 1.83
C GLY A 103 -26.56 -8.00 2.79
N ARG A 104 -25.26 -8.25 3.01
CA ARG A 104 -24.42 -7.47 3.93
C ARG A 104 -23.73 -6.35 3.17
N ARG A 105 -24.13 -5.11 3.43
CA ARG A 105 -23.48 -3.91 2.88
C ARG A 105 -21.96 -3.88 3.14
N GLY A 106 -21.50 -4.42 4.27
CA GLY A 106 -20.07 -4.50 4.59
C GLY A 106 -19.27 -5.24 3.51
N ASP A 107 -19.81 -6.32 2.93
CA ASP A 107 -19.12 -7.09 1.90
C ASP A 107 -18.94 -6.26 0.61
N LEU A 108 -19.96 -5.48 0.23
CA LEU A 108 -19.87 -4.56 -0.92
C LEU A 108 -18.79 -3.49 -0.68
N VAL A 109 -18.80 -2.87 0.50
CA VAL A 109 -17.85 -1.81 0.86
C VAL A 109 -16.42 -2.34 0.87
N ILE A 110 -16.20 -3.53 1.42
CA ILE A 110 -14.86 -4.16 1.45
C ILE A 110 -14.42 -4.60 0.05
N GLY A 111 -15.32 -5.14 -0.78
CA GLY A 111 -15.01 -5.47 -2.17
C GLY A 111 -14.59 -4.24 -2.99
N LEU A 112 -15.32 -3.12 -2.86
CA LEU A 112 -14.97 -1.86 -3.51
C LEU A 112 -13.69 -1.23 -2.94
N LEU A 113 -13.44 -1.38 -1.63
CA LEU A 113 -12.17 -0.99 -1.02
C LEU A 113 -11.00 -1.73 -1.67
N TRP A 114 -11.09 -3.07 -1.75
CA TRP A 114 -10.03 -3.88 -2.35
C TRP A 114 -9.78 -3.53 -3.81
N ARG A 115 -10.84 -3.40 -4.60
CA ARG A 115 -10.74 -2.94 -5.99
C ARG A 115 -10.04 -1.58 -6.08
N THR A 116 -10.39 -0.65 -5.21
CA THR A 116 -9.78 0.70 -5.20
C THR A 116 -8.29 0.63 -4.88
N VAL A 117 -7.90 -0.13 -3.85
CA VAL A 117 -6.50 -0.35 -3.48
C VAL A 117 -5.73 -0.98 -4.63
N ASP A 118 -6.26 -2.04 -5.25
CA ASP A 118 -5.60 -2.72 -6.36
C ASP A 118 -5.37 -1.82 -7.56
N LEU A 119 -6.32 -0.93 -7.89
CA LEU A 119 -6.17 0.04 -8.96
C LEU A 119 -5.06 1.07 -8.66
N PHE A 120 -4.90 1.49 -7.40
CA PHE A 120 -3.76 2.33 -7.03
C PHE A 120 -2.43 1.58 -7.12
N LEU A 121 -2.36 0.34 -6.62
CA LEU A 121 -1.18 -0.52 -6.71
C LEU A 121 -0.80 -0.84 -8.17
N ALA A 122 -1.79 -0.87 -9.06
CA ALA A 122 -1.62 -1.04 -10.50
C ALA A 122 -1.12 0.22 -11.23
N GLY A 123 -1.26 1.40 -10.61
CA GLY A 123 -1.14 2.67 -11.34
C GLY A 123 -2.25 2.88 -12.38
N ASP A 124 -3.43 2.27 -12.19
CA ASP A 124 -4.54 2.34 -13.15
C ASP A 124 -5.22 3.72 -13.13
N ALA A 125 -5.55 4.25 -14.31
CA ALA A 125 -6.17 5.57 -14.47
C ALA A 125 -7.57 5.69 -13.82
N HIS A 126 -8.22 4.56 -13.53
CA HIS A 126 -9.55 4.51 -12.92
C HIS A 126 -9.51 4.49 -11.39
N ALA A 127 -8.33 4.48 -10.75
CA ALA A 127 -8.20 4.39 -9.30
C ALA A 127 -8.98 5.50 -8.56
N GLU A 128 -8.84 6.76 -8.99
CA GLU A 128 -9.54 7.89 -8.37
C GLU A 128 -11.07 7.83 -8.55
N ARG A 129 -11.54 7.29 -9.69
CA ARG A 129 -12.97 7.06 -9.92
C ARG A 129 -13.52 6.00 -8.98
N SER A 130 -12.77 4.91 -8.79
CA SER A 130 -13.11 3.85 -7.82
C SER A 130 -13.17 4.40 -6.39
N LEU A 131 -12.20 5.25 -6.03
CA LEU A 131 -12.17 5.91 -4.72
C LEU A 131 -13.37 6.84 -4.52
N ALA A 132 -13.78 7.58 -5.55
CA ALA A 132 -14.96 8.44 -5.49
C ALA A 132 -16.25 7.63 -5.25
N GLU A 133 -16.40 6.48 -5.91
CA GLU A 133 -17.53 5.56 -5.69
C GLU A 133 -17.56 5.03 -4.24
N LEU A 134 -16.40 4.58 -3.74
CA LEU A 134 -16.27 4.11 -2.36
C LEU A 134 -16.61 5.20 -1.35
N ARG A 135 -16.15 6.45 -1.57
CA ARG A 135 -16.49 7.59 -0.72
C ARG A 135 -17.99 7.90 -0.74
N GLY A 136 -18.64 7.76 -1.90
CA GLY A 136 -20.09 7.90 -2.02
C GLY A 136 -20.81 6.94 -1.08
N LEU A 137 -20.44 5.65 -1.13
CA LEU A 137 -21.02 4.67 -0.20
C LEU A 137 -20.76 5.01 1.26
N LEU A 138 -19.54 5.41 1.62
CA LEU A 138 -19.20 5.75 3.01
C LEU A 138 -19.92 7.00 3.52
N THR A 139 -20.28 7.93 2.63
CA THR A 139 -21.07 9.12 2.97
C THR A 139 -22.50 8.75 3.36
N ASP A 140 -23.12 7.80 2.66
CA ASP A 140 -24.47 7.33 2.98
C ASP A 140 -24.52 6.62 4.35
N LYS A 141 -23.50 5.81 4.64
CA LYS A 141 -23.34 5.14 5.93
C LYS A 141 -21.88 4.78 6.18
N ASP A 142 -21.32 5.26 7.29
CA ASP A 142 -19.93 4.98 7.60
C ASP A 142 -19.66 3.48 7.78
N HIS A 143 -18.43 3.10 7.48
CA HIS A 143 -17.85 1.79 7.77
C HIS A 143 -16.42 2.01 8.26
N GLN A 144 -16.22 1.94 9.58
CA GLN A 144 -15.01 2.41 10.25
C GLN A 144 -13.71 1.92 9.59
N ALA A 145 -13.57 0.62 9.35
CA ALA A 145 -12.36 0.04 8.74
C ALA A 145 -12.10 0.58 7.31
N ALA A 146 -13.12 0.60 6.45
CA ALA A 146 -12.97 1.11 5.08
C ALA A 146 -12.73 2.61 5.05
N GLY A 147 -13.41 3.38 5.91
CA GLY A 147 -13.16 4.81 6.04
C GLY A 147 -11.77 5.13 6.57
N PHE A 148 -11.20 4.30 7.44
CA PHE A 148 -9.80 4.43 7.86
C PHE A 148 -8.85 4.25 6.66
N VAL A 149 -9.01 3.18 5.86
CA VAL A 149 -8.17 2.98 4.67
C VAL A 149 -8.35 4.08 3.63
N VAL A 150 -9.55 4.64 3.46
CA VAL A 150 -9.77 5.82 2.61
C VAL A 150 -8.97 7.02 3.12
N ALA A 151 -8.97 7.29 4.42
CA ALA A 151 -8.15 8.36 5.00
C ALA A 151 -6.65 8.12 4.77
N VAL A 152 -6.19 6.88 4.83
CA VAL A 152 -4.80 6.50 4.53
C VAL A 152 -4.44 6.85 3.08
N ILE A 153 -5.30 6.50 2.13
CA ILE A 153 -5.13 6.84 0.71
C ILE A 153 -5.10 8.36 0.52
N ASP A 154 -5.90 9.11 1.27
CA ASP A 154 -5.93 10.59 1.20
C ASP A 154 -4.59 11.21 1.60
N VAL A 155 -3.95 10.69 2.64
CA VAL A 155 -2.58 11.09 3.02
C VAL A 155 -1.62 10.79 1.87
N MET A 156 -1.65 9.59 1.31
CA MET A 156 -0.77 9.20 0.20
C MET A 156 -0.95 10.08 -1.03
N LEU A 157 -2.20 10.45 -1.37
CA LEU A 157 -2.48 11.39 -2.45
C LEU A 157 -1.97 12.80 -2.15
N ALA A 158 -2.04 13.27 -0.89
CA ALA A 158 -1.47 14.55 -0.49
C ALA A 158 0.07 14.54 -0.57
N ILE A 159 0.73 13.44 -0.16
CA ILE A 159 2.17 13.23 -0.32
C ILE A 159 2.54 13.30 -1.81
N ARG A 160 1.85 12.52 -2.66
CA ARG A 160 2.10 12.49 -4.13
C ARG A 160 1.93 13.84 -4.79
N ALA A 161 1.02 14.67 -4.29
CA ALA A 161 0.81 16.01 -4.79
C ALA A 161 1.81 17.05 -4.26
N GLY A 162 2.80 16.64 -3.44
CA GLY A 162 3.79 17.52 -2.84
C GLY A 162 3.25 18.42 -1.73
N ARG A 163 2.01 18.20 -1.26
CA ARG A 163 1.38 18.99 -0.19
C ARG A 163 1.77 18.45 1.18
N LEU A 164 3.07 18.44 1.47
CA LEU A 164 3.64 17.69 2.60
C LEU A 164 3.15 18.16 3.98
N ALA A 165 2.97 19.47 4.18
CA ALA A 165 2.40 19.99 5.43
C ALA A 165 0.95 19.56 5.64
N GLN A 166 0.15 19.55 4.56
CA GLN A 166 -1.22 19.02 4.60
C GLN A 166 -1.21 17.52 4.86
N ALA A 167 -0.31 16.78 4.22
CA ALA A 167 -0.17 15.34 4.41
C ALA A 167 0.14 14.99 5.87
N GLU A 168 1.01 15.75 6.53
CA GLU A 168 1.34 15.54 7.95
C GLU A 168 0.13 15.76 8.86
N ALA A 169 -0.67 16.81 8.63
CA ALA A 169 -1.91 17.03 9.36
C ALA A 169 -2.96 15.92 9.10
N LEU A 170 -3.09 15.48 7.84
CA LEU A 170 -3.97 14.37 7.48
C LEU A 170 -3.51 13.05 8.11
N ALA A 171 -2.20 12.79 8.20
CA ALA A 171 -1.65 11.60 8.81
C ALA A 171 -2.01 11.51 10.30
N ALA A 172 -1.94 12.63 11.04
CA ALA A 172 -2.34 12.68 12.44
C ALA A 172 -3.83 12.36 12.61
N ALA A 173 -4.71 13.00 11.84
CA ALA A 173 -6.16 12.73 11.86
C ALA A 173 -6.49 11.28 11.41
N CYS A 174 -5.74 10.76 10.45
CA CYS A 174 -5.86 9.39 9.99
C CYS A 174 -5.51 8.39 11.10
N ALA A 175 -4.46 8.65 11.89
CA ALA A 175 -4.07 7.82 13.03
C ALA A 175 -5.16 7.78 14.11
N GLU A 176 -5.77 8.93 14.45
CA GLU A 176 -6.90 9.01 15.38
C GLU A 176 -8.10 8.21 14.88
N ARG A 177 -8.39 8.28 13.58
CA ARG A 177 -9.45 7.48 12.95
C ARG A 177 -9.16 5.99 13.02
N GLY A 178 -7.91 5.57 12.78
CA GLY A 178 -7.49 4.17 12.89
C GLY A 178 -7.63 3.62 14.31
N GLN A 179 -7.22 4.40 15.31
CA GLN A 179 -7.41 4.06 16.73
C GLN A 179 -8.90 3.92 17.08
N THR A 180 -9.74 4.84 16.60
CA THR A 180 -11.20 4.78 16.80
C THR A 180 -11.83 3.57 16.11
N ALA A 181 -11.28 3.15 14.97
CA ALA A 181 -11.69 1.93 14.27
C ALA A 181 -11.19 0.64 14.95
N GLY A 182 -10.33 0.74 15.96
CA GLY A 182 -9.72 -0.39 16.64
C GLY A 182 -8.65 -1.12 15.81
N ASP A 183 -8.08 -0.45 14.82
CA ASP A 183 -7.05 -1.03 13.95
C ASP A 183 -5.68 -1.05 14.68
N ALA A 184 -5.11 -2.23 14.85
CA ALA A 184 -3.84 -2.39 15.57
C ALA A 184 -2.64 -1.82 14.78
N ASP A 185 -2.76 -1.68 13.47
CA ASP A 185 -1.66 -1.27 12.59
C ASP A 185 -1.65 0.25 12.36
N ALA A 186 -2.61 0.99 12.95
CA ALA A 186 -2.79 2.44 12.77
C ALA A 186 -1.54 3.27 13.10
N LEU A 187 -0.85 2.93 14.19
CA LEU A 187 0.39 3.63 14.58
C LEU A 187 1.55 3.30 13.64
N GLY A 188 1.64 2.07 13.16
CA GLY A 188 2.65 1.66 12.19
C GLY A 188 2.49 2.42 10.87
N TRP A 189 1.26 2.55 10.39
CA TRP A 189 0.95 3.30 9.16
C TRP A 189 1.21 4.80 9.31
N TYR A 190 0.90 5.37 10.48
CA TYR A 190 1.26 6.76 10.79
C TYR A 190 2.78 6.98 10.75
N GLY A 191 3.55 6.08 11.37
CA GLY A 191 5.02 6.12 11.33
C GLY A 191 5.56 6.02 9.90
N ALA A 192 5.01 5.14 9.08
CA ALA A 192 5.39 4.99 7.68
C ALA A 192 5.05 6.24 6.84
N GLN A 193 3.90 6.89 7.09
CA GLN A 193 3.53 8.15 6.45
C GLN A 193 4.49 9.29 6.83
N LEU A 194 4.84 9.42 8.11
CA LEU A 194 5.83 10.40 8.55
C LEU A 194 7.21 10.13 7.94
N ALA A 195 7.63 8.86 7.84
CA ALA A 195 8.86 8.50 7.18
C ALA A 195 8.86 8.92 5.70
N ALA A 196 7.79 8.64 4.96
CA ALA A 196 7.67 9.08 3.58
C ALA A 196 7.68 10.62 3.46
N ILE A 197 6.98 11.34 4.34
CA ILE A 197 6.98 12.81 4.36
C ILE A 197 8.39 13.35 4.59
N ARG A 198 9.11 12.84 5.59
CA ARG A 198 10.49 13.26 5.88
C ARG A 198 11.44 12.88 4.75
N TRP A 199 11.24 11.74 4.10
CA TRP A 199 11.99 11.35 2.91
C TRP A 199 11.83 12.36 1.76
N TYR A 200 10.59 12.74 1.41
CA TYR A 200 10.32 13.76 0.40
C TYR A 200 10.86 15.15 0.77
N GLN A 201 11.05 15.44 2.05
CA GLN A 201 11.68 16.68 2.53
C GLN A 201 13.22 16.63 2.52
N GLY A 202 13.83 15.48 2.24
CA GLY A 202 15.27 15.27 2.41
C GLY A 202 15.71 15.22 3.88
N ARG A 203 14.77 14.93 4.80
CA ARG A 203 14.93 14.96 6.26
C ARG A 203 14.81 13.58 6.91
N ILE A 204 14.88 12.50 6.12
CA ILE A 204 14.72 11.12 6.62
C ILE A 204 15.76 10.75 7.69
N GLY A 205 16.95 11.36 7.66
CA GLY A 205 17.99 11.17 8.67
C GLY A 205 17.56 11.57 10.10
N GLU A 206 16.57 12.45 10.26
CA GLU A 206 16.01 12.79 11.58
C GLU A 206 15.33 11.58 12.26
N LEU A 207 14.92 10.58 11.48
CA LEU A 207 14.20 9.42 11.98
C LEU A 207 15.12 8.26 12.38
N VAL A 208 16.45 8.39 12.28
CA VAL A 208 17.39 7.33 12.67
C VAL A 208 17.11 6.79 14.07
N PRO A 209 16.91 7.61 15.12
CA PRO A 209 16.62 7.09 16.46
C PRO A 209 15.31 6.28 16.51
N ALA A 210 14.23 6.82 15.93
CA ALA A 210 12.92 6.17 15.95
C ALA A 210 12.92 4.85 15.17
N LEU A 211 13.53 4.83 13.98
CA LEU A 211 13.65 3.63 13.16
C LEU A 211 14.56 2.58 13.81
N SER A 212 15.63 3.02 14.51
CA SER A 212 16.53 2.12 15.24
C SER A 212 15.84 1.38 16.38
N GLU A 213 14.90 2.02 17.06
CA GLU A 213 14.09 1.38 18.09
C GLU A 213 13.01 0.48 17.48
N LEU A 214 12.37 0.93 16.40
CA LEU A 214 11.33 0.16 15.71
C LEU A 214 11.84 -1.18 15.18
N VAL A 215 13.02 -1.24 14.56
CA VAL A 215 13.59 -2.51 14.06
C VAL A 215 14.01 -3.49 15.16
N LYS A 216 14.00 -3.06 16.43
CA LYS A 216 14.26 -3.90 17.61
C LYS A 216 12.98 -4.26 18.38
N SER A 217 11.84 -3.67 18.02
CA SER A 217 10.57 -3.87 18.72
C SER A 217 10.11 -5.33 18.59
N PRO A 218 9.73 -5.99 19.70
CA PRO A 218 9.17 -7.35 19.67
C PRO A 218 7.75 -7.41 19.08
N GLU A 219 7.09 -6.26 18.91
CA GLU A 219 5.78 -6.11 18.24
C GLU A 219 5.91 -6.01 16.71
N LEU A 220 7.13 -5.83 16.18
CA LEU A 220 7.35 -5.80 14.75
C LEU A 220 7.14 -7.21 14.16
N GLY A 221 6.21 -7.31 13.20
CA GLY A 221 5.89 -8.57 12.54
C GLY A 221 7.10 -9.17 11.83
N THR A 222 7.29 -10.48 11.94
CA THR A 222 8.45 -11.21 11.39
C THR A 222 8.58 -11.13 9.86
N ALA A 223 7.51 -10.77 9.16
CA ALA A 223 7.47 -10.63 7.70
C ALA A 223 7.58 -9.16 7.24
N ASP A 224 7.55 -8.19 8.16
CA ASP A 224 7.66 -6.78 7.81
C ASP A 224 9.11 -6.30 7.84
N HIS A 225 9.73 -6.34 6.67
CA HIS A 225 11.10 -5.92 6.49
C HIS A 225 11.24 -4.47 6.01
N ALA A 226 10.15 -3.73 5.80
CA ALA A 226 10.20 -2.40 5.17
C ALA A 226 10.92 -1.33 6.01
N TYR A 227 11.00 -1.51 7.34
CA TYR A 227 11.69 -0.58 8.23
C TYR A 227 13.22 -0.69 8.18
N PHE A 228 13.77 -1.84 7.78
CA PHE A 228 15.22 -2.03 7.63
C PHE A 228 15.81 -1.16 6.51
N PRO A 229 15.32 -1.20 5.26
CA PRO A 229 15.82 -0.30 4.23
C PRO A 229 15.51 1.17 4.54
N ALA A 230 14.38 1.48 5.19
CA ALA A 230 14.11 2.85 5.64
C ALA A 230 15.18 3.35 6.63
N LEU A 231 15.57 2.52 7.61
CA LEU A 231 16.65 2.83 8.54
C LEU A 231 18.00 2.94 7.82
N ALA A 232 18.28 2.08 6.84
CA ALA A 232 19.52 2.12 6.08
C ALA A 232 19.63 3.43 5.27
N VAL A 233 18.56 3.85 4.58
CA VAL A 233 18.49 5.14 3.88
C VAL A 233 18.66 6.30 4.86
N ALA A 234 17.96 6.28 5.99
CA ALA A 234 18.05 7.31 7.03
C ALA A 234 19.49 7.45 7.56
N ALA A 235 20.13 6.32 7.90
CA ALA A 235 21.49 6.28 8.42
C ALA A 235 22.51 6.74 7.38
N ALA A 236 22.40 6.28 6.13
CA ALA A 236 23.29 6.69 5.05
C ALA A 236 23.18 8.20 4.77
N THR A 237 21.95 8.73 4.74
CA THR A 237 21.68 10.17 4.56
C THR A 237 22.24 11.00 5.72
N ALA A 238 22.21 10.48 6.95
CA ALA A 238 22.80 11.11 8.12
C ALA A 238 24.34 10.94 8.22
N GLY A 239 24.96 10.21 7.28
CA GLY A 239 26.40 9.96 7.25
C GLY A 239 26.87 8.75 8.07
N ASP A 240 25.97 8.01 8.73
CA ASP A 240 26.32 6.78 9.46
C ASP A 240 26.32 5.56 8.52
N GLN A 241 27.38 5.49 7.71
CA GLN A 241 27.63 4.42 6.75
C GLN A 241 27.70 3.02 7.41
N ARG A 242 28.20 2.96 8.66
CA ARG A 242 28.35 1.69 9.39
C ARG A 242 26.98 1.14 9.79
N LEU A 243 26.11 1.98 10.34
CA LEU A 243 24.75 1.58 10.68
C LEU A 243 23.96 1.20 9.42
N ALA A 244 24.10 1.96 8.34
CA ALA A 244 23.43 1.69 7.08
C ALA A 244 23.79 0.32 6.50
N ARG A 245 25.10 0.02 6.37
CA ARG A 245 25.57 -1.30 5.90
C ARG A 245 25.15 -2.43 6.83
N GLY A 246 25.31 -2.25 8.14
CA GLY A 246 24.89 -3.25 9.13
C GLY A 246 23.40 -3.54 9.07
N THR A 247 22.58 -2.53 8.82
CA THR A 247 21.13 -2.67 8.69
C THR A 247 20.75 -3.43 7.42
N LEU A 248 21.35 -3.10 6.27
CA LEU A 248 21.11 -3.86 5.03
C LEU A 248 21.55 -5.32 5.15
N ALA A 249 22.71 -5.59 5.75
CA ALA A 249 23.22 -6.95 5.93
C ALA A 249 22.26 -7.84 6.73
N ARG A 250 21.42 -7.27 7.62
CA ARG A 250 20.42 -8.01 8.40
C ARG A 250 19.25 -8.53 7.56
N LEU A 251 19.04 -7.99 6.35
CA LEU A 251 18.03 -8.50 5.43
C LEU A 251 18.43 -9.87 4.85
N GLY A 252 19.72 -10.20 4.84
CA GLY A 252 20.22 -11.45 4.27
C GLY A 252 19.98 -11.51 2.76
N ASP A 253 19.57 -12.69 2.27
CA ASP A 253 19.23 -12.87 0.86
C ASP A 253 17.89 -12.19 0.53
N LEU A 254 17.97 -11.14 -0.30
CA LEU A 254 16.81 -10.35 -0.72
C LEU A 254 15.77 -11.17 -1.47
N ALA A 255 16.18 -12.24 -2.16
CA ALA A 255 15.27 -13.11 -2.91
C ALA A 255 14.40 -14.00 -1.99
N LEU A 256 14.84 -14.21 -0.75
CA LEU A 256 14.11 -15.01 0.25
C LEU A 256 13.20 -14.16 1.15
N LEU A 257 13.24 -12.83 1.03
CA LEU A 257 12.37 -11.95 1.80
C LEU A 257 10.89 -12.20 1.44
N PRO A 258 9.99 -12.34 2.43
CA PRO A 258 8.56 -12.45 2.19
C PRO A 258 8.04 -11.29 1.33
N ARG A 259 7.31 -11.62 0.25
CA ARG A 259 6.69 -10.61 -0.62
C ARG A 259 5.38 -10.09 -0.04
N THR A 260 5.49 -9.32 1.03
CA THR A 260 4.34 -8.68 1.68
C THR A 260 3.84 -7.47 0.89
N LYS A 261 2.74 -6.87 1.34
CA LYS A 261 2.16 -5.63 0.80
C LYS A 261 3.12 -4.42 0.80
N SER A 262 4.21 -4.48 1.56
CA SER A 262 5.23 -3.42 1.63
C SER A 262 6.52 -3.78 0.89
N TRP A 263 6.60 -4.97 0.27
CA TRP A 263 7.83 -5.47 -0.36
C TRP A 263 8.36 -4.55 -1.46
N LEU A 264 7.50 -4.01 -2.33
CA LEU A 264 7.93 -3.13 -3.42
C LEU A 264 8.54 -1.82 -2.89
N ALA A 265 7.95 -1.26 -1.83
CA ALA A 265 8.50 -0.10 -1.13
C ALA A 265 9.80 -0.44 -0.39
N ALA A 266 9.90 -1.62 0.21
CA ALA A 266 11.13 -2.10 0.84
C ALA A 266 12.27 -2.21 -0.19
N MET A 267 12.01 -2.82 -1.35
CA MET A 267 12.99 -2.93 -2.44
C MET A 267 13.38 -1.56 -3.02
N HIS A 268 12.47 -0.59 -3.06
CA HIS A 268 12.81 0.79 -3.39
C HIS A 268 13.85 1.35 -2.42
N GLY A 269 13.62 1.21 -1.11
CA GLY A 269 14.58 1.66 -0.10
C GLY A 269 15.90 0.88 -0.12
N VAL A 270 15.89 -0.42 -0.46
CA VAL A 270 17.13 -1.20 -0.66
C VAL A 270 17.93 -0.64 -1.83
N ALA A 271 17.29 -0.34 -2.96
CA ALA A 271 17.96 0.24 -4.13
C ALA A 271 18.56 1.61 -3.82
N GLU A 272 17.84 2.46 -3.09
CA GLU A 272 18.34 3.76 -2.66
C GLU A 272 19.50 3.64 -1.67
N ALA A 273 19.40 2.77 -0.66
CA ALA A 273 20.48 2.55 0.28
C ALA A 273 21.72 1.98 -0.42
N ALA A 274 21.56 1.04 -1.35
CA ALA A 274 22.67 0.52 -2.16
C ALA A 274 23.34 1.63 -2.96
N TYR A 275 22.55 2.53 -3.57
CA TYR A 275 23.07 3.70 -4.28
C TYR A 275 23.84 4.66 -3.36
N LEU A 276 23.30 4.99 -2.18
CA LEU A 276 23.97 5.86 -1.20
C LEU A 276 25.25 5.27 -0.60
N LEU A 277 25.39 3.94 -0.64
CA LEU A 277 26.51 3.19 -0.10
C LEU A 277 27.50 2.71 -1.19
N ASP A 278 27.24 3.01 -2.46
CA ASP A 278 27.98 2.46 -3.60
C ASP A 278 28.09 0.92 -3.58
N ASP A 279 27.02 0.24 -3.13
CA ASP A 279 26.98 -1.21 -2.99
C ASP A 279 26.52 -1.89 -4.30
N VAL A 280 27.50 -2.23 -5.14
CA VAL A 280 27.31 -2.82 -6.47
C VAL A 280 26.57 -4.17 -6.41
N GLU A 281 26.85 -4.98 -5.39
CA GLU A 281 26.28 -6.32 -5.26
C GLU A 281 24.79 -6.24 -4.93
N ILE A 282 24.43 -5.47 -3.88
CA ILE A 282 23.03 -5.26 -3.51
C ILE A 282 22.26 -4.57 -4.64
N ALA A 283 22.88 -3.58 -5.30
CA ALA A 283 22.27 -2.89 -6.44
C ALA A 283 21.94 -3.85 -7.59
N SER A 284 22.84 -4.77 -7.93
CA SER A 284 22.60 -5.77 -8.98
C SER A 284 21.46 -6.73 -8.62
N GLN A 285 21.42 -7.18 -7.37
CA GLN A 285 20.37 -8.08 -6.87
C GLN A 285 18.99 -7.40 -6.90
N VAL A 286 18.89 -6.19 -6.33
CA VAL A 286 17.60 -5.47 -6.28
C VAL A 286 17.13 -5.05 -7.66
N TYR A 287 18.04 -4.74 -8.60
CA TYR A 287 17.68 -4.48 -10.00
C TYR A 287 16.96 -5.69 -10.62
N ALA A 288 17.54 -6.88 -10.50
CA ALA A 288 16.96 -8.10 -11.04
C ALA A 288 15.59 -8.43 -10.41
N LEU A 289 15.44 -8.20 -9.11
CA LEU A 289 14.18 -8.41 -8.38
C LEU A 289 13.08 -7.42 -8.77
N LEU A 290 13.43 -6.16 -9.04
CA LEU A 290 12.47 -5.11 -9.38
C LEU A 290 12.08 -5.11 -10.86
N LEU A 291 12.92 -5.65 -11.75
CA LEU A 291 12.72 -5.59 -13.20
C LEU A 291 11.34 -6.10 -13.66
N PRO A 292 10.79 -7.23 -13.14
CA PRO A 292 9.45 -7.69 -13.50
C PRO A 292 8.33 -6.70 -13.15
N PHE A 293 8.58 -5.79 -12.21
CA PHE A 293 7.62 -4.85 -11.65
C PHE A 293 7.87 -3.40 -12.06
N ALA A 294 8.73 -3.16 -13.06
CA ALA A 294 9.16 -1.82 -13.47
C ALA A 294 8.03 -0.81 -13.67
N ARG A 295 6.90 -1.27 -14.24
CA ARG A 295 5.74 -0.42 -14.55
C ARG A 295 4.87 -0.07 -13.32
N LEU A 296 5.06 -0.73 -12.19
CA LEU A 296 4.25 -0.50 -11.00
C LEU A 296 4.74 0.73 -10.22
N PRO A 297 3.82 1.48 -9.58
CA PRO A 297 4.19 2.45 -8.56
C PRO A 297 4.68 1.74 -7.29
N ALA A 298 5.76 2.23 -6.69
CA ALA A 298 6.29 1.74 -5.43
C ALA A 298 5.42 2.23 -4.26
N ILE A 299 4.28 1.58 -4.05
CA ILE A 299 3.33 1.89 -2.97
C ILE A 299 3.56 0.94 -1.79
N ALA A 300 3.53 1.49 -0.58
CA ALA A 300 3.56 0.72 0.66
C ALA A 300 2.15 0.39 1.15
N GLY A 301 1.92 -0.86 1.57
CA GLY A 301 0.68 -1.28 2.21
C GLY A 301 -0.55 -1.13 1.31
N LEU A 302 -1.67 -0.70 1.90
CA LEU A 302 -2.93 -0.47 1.21
C LEU A 302 -3.03 0.93 0.58
N GLY A 303 -1.89 1.53 0.22
CA GLY A 303 -1.83 2.95 -0.17
C GLY A 303 -1.38 3.87 0.96
N VAL A 304 -0.51 3.40 1.85
CA VAL A 304 0.03 4.16 2.99
C VAL A 304 0.91 5.32 2.53
N ALA A 305 1.81 5.04 1.58
CA ALA A 305 2.67 6.01 0.93
C ALA A 305 3.04 5.53 -0.47
N CYS A 306 3.45 6.44 -1.34
CA CYS A 306 3.93 6.14 -2.69
C CYS A 306 5.29 6.80 -2.89
N PHE A 307 6.29 6.01 -3.31
CA PHE A 307 7.67 6.45 -3.57
C PHE A 307 7.93 6.67 -5.07
N GLY A 308 6.87 6.89 -5.85
CA GLY A 308 6.95 7.10 -7.29
C GLY A 308 6.99 5.80 -8.10
N SER A 309 7.58 5.87 -9.30
CA SER A 309 7.67 4.71 -10.20
C SER A 309 8.80 3.77 -9.80
N THR A 310 8.59 2.45 -9.95
CA THR A 310 9.65 1.45 -9.76
C THR A 310 10.84 1.66 -10.72
N HIS A 311 10.64 2.34 -11.86
CA HIS A 311 11.74 2.77 -12.73
C HIS A 311 12.77 3.66 -12.01
N HIS A 312 12.37 4.45 -11.00
CA HIS A 312 13.31 5.26 -10.23
C HIS A 312 14.31 4.38 -9.47
N ALA A 313 13.81 3.35 -8.77
CA ALA A 313 14.63 2.39 -8.06
C ALA A 313 15.53 1.58 -9.00
N LEU A 314 14.99 1.16 -10.16
CA LEU A 314 15.79 0.52 -11.22
C LEU A 314 16.91 1.43 -11.72
N GLY A 315 16.64 2.72 -11.93
CA GLY A 315 17.65 3.70 -12.34
C GLY A 315 18.77 3.87 -11.31
N MET A 316 18.43 4.01 -10.02
CA MET A 316 19.42 4.08 -8.93
C MET A 316 20.28 2.82 -8.87
N ALA A 317 19.64 1.65 -9.01
CA ALA A 317 20.33 0.37 -9.02
C ALA A 317 21.27 0.23 -10.23
N SER A 318 20.83 0.57 -11.45
CA SER A 318 21.68 0.56 -12.66
C SER A 318 22.89 1.48 -12.54
N LEU A 319 22.68 2.72 -12.07
CA LEU A 319 23.77 3.69 -11.88
C LEU A 319 24.86 3.21 -10.92
N THR A 320 24.50 2.32 -10.00
CA THR A 320 25.43 1.72 -9.04
C THR A 320 26.07 0.46 -9.60
N ALA A 321 25.28 -0.41 -10.24
CA ALA A 321 25.73 -1.69 -10.81
C ALA A 321 26.70 -1.50 -11.99
N ASP A 322 26.52 -0.46 -12.80
CA ASP A 322 27.37 -0.14 -13.94
C ASP A 322 28.72 0.50 -13.55
N LYS A 323 28.96 0.74 -12.25
CA LYS A 323 30.27 1.21 -11.78
C LYS A 323 31.27 0.07 -11.88
N PRO A 324 32.40 0.24 -12.60
CA PRO A 324 33.43 -0.80 -12.64
C PRO A 324 33.90 -1.10 -11.22
N ILE A 325 33.97 -2.40 -10.87
CA ILE A 325 34.48 -2.88 -9.57
C ILE A 325 35.99 -2.60 -9.53
N GLY A 326 36.33 -1.37 -9.15
CA GLY A 326 37.68 -0.82 -9.20
C GLY A 326 38.22 -0.58 -7.80
N ARG A 327 38.97 -1.57 -7.30
CA ARG A 327 40.13 -1.49 -6.38
C ARG A 327 40.26 -0.24 -5.51
N SER A 328 40.32 -0.49 -4.20
CA SER A 328 40.89 0.38 -3.16
C SER A 328 41.97 1.35 -3.67
N ASN A 329 41.71 2.64 -3.46
CA ASN A 329 42.65 3.76 -3.37
C ASN A 329 44.06 3.53 -3.90
N THR A 330 44.33 4.02 -5.11
CA THR A 330 45.60 4.71 -5.37
C THR A 330 45.35 5.98 -6.18
N CYS A 331 45.92 7.05 -5.66
CA CYS A 331 45.90 8.41 -6.16
C CYS A 331 46.27 8.49 -7.65
N ALA A 332 45.37 9.04 -8.47
CA ALA A 332 45.74 9.72 -9.71
C ALA A 332 44.60 10.67 -10.11
N ARG A 333 44.81 11.96 -9.86
CA ARG A 333 43.99 13.05 -10.39
C ARG A 333 44.28 13.18 -11.89
N PRO A 334 43.26 13.30 -12.77
CA PRO A 334 43.49 13.98 -14.04
C PRO A 334 42.58 15.21 -14.19
N SER A 335 43.27 16.35 -14.35
CA SER A 335 42.97 17.46 -15.27
C SER A 335 41.51 17.79 -15.61
N ARG A 336 41.11 19.02 -15.25
CA ARG A 336 40.02 19.79 -15.89
C ARG A 336 40.15 19.77 -17.41
N PRO A 337 39.06 19.60 -18.17
CA PRO A 337 38.93 20.18 -19.49
C PRO A 337 38.05 21.43 -19.42
N THR A 338 38.68 22.57 -19.68
CA THR A 338 38.03 23.76 -20.22
C THR A 338 37.40 23.41 -21.57
N SER A 339 36.07 23.47 -21.66
CA SER A 339 35.42 23.82 -22.93
C SER A 339 34.16 24.62 -22.65
N ARG A 340 34.13 25.81 -23.26
CA ARG A 340 33.01 26.73 -23.28
C ARG A 340 31.81 26.05 -23.93
N TRP A 341 30.67 26.01 -23.24
CA TRP A 341 29.37 25.87 -23.88
C TRP A 341 28.62 27.18 -23.73
N THR A 342 28.33 27.76 -24.88
CA THR A 342 27.55 28.97 -25.12
C THR A 342 26.14 28.87 -24.55
N THR A 343 25.70 29.94 -23.92
CA THR A 343 24.34 30.19 -23.44
C THR A 343 23.34 30.22 -24.60
N GLY A 344 22.36 29.30 -24.58
CA GLY A 344 21.16 29.32 -25.41
C GLY A 344 20.11 28.39 -24.79
N PRO A 345 18.81 28.77 -24.73
CA PRO A 345 17.81 28.00 -24.01
C PRO A 345 17.40 26.74 -24.80
N PRO A 346 17.24 25.57 -24.15
CA PRO A 346 16.70 24.40 -24.83
C PRO A 346 15.19 24.53 -25.04
N ARG A 347 14.74 24.18 -26.25
CA ARG A 347 13.32 23.99 -26.61
C ARG A 347 12.73 22.81 -25.83
N PRO A 348 11.45 22.85 -25.42
CA PRO A 348 10.84 21.76 -24.66
C PRO A 348 10.54 20.56 -25.54
N CYS A 349 11.06 19.39 -25.15
CA CYS A 349 10.57 18.09 -25.61
C CYS A 349 9.27 17.78 -24.88
N HIS A 350 8.17 17.69 -25.63
CA HIS A 350 6.93 17.07 -25.18
C HIS A 350 7.12 15.54 -25.14
N ASP A 351 6.83 14.94 -23.98
CA ASP A 351 6.09 13.68 -23.78
C ASP A 351 6.56 12.96 -22.50
N GLY A 352 5.62 12.77 -21.56
CA GLY A 352 5.86 12.17 -20.24
C GLY A 352 5.08 12.77 -19.06
N GLY A 353 4.15 13.70 -19.32
CA GLY A 353 3.26 14.25 -18.29
C GLY A 353 2.02 13.39 -18.08
N TRP A 354 1.80 12.93 -16.86
CA TRP A 354 0.48 12.41 -16.44
C TRP A 354 -0.60 13.48 -16.69
N PRO A 355 -1.81 13.10 -17.14
CA PRO A 355 -2.85 14.07 -17.48
C PRO A 355 -3.26 14.87 -16.25
N ARG A 356 -3.31 16.20 -16.41
CA ARG A 356 -3.86 17.12 -15.40
C ARG A 356 -5.32 16.75 -15.11
N PRO A 357 -5.80 16.94 -13.87
CA PRO A 357 -7.20 16.68 -13.55
C PRO A 357 -8.13 17.58 -14.37
N TRP A 358 -9.23 16.99 -14.83
CA TRP A 358 -10.33 17.69 -15.49
C TRP A 358 -10.92 18.75 -14.56
N PRO A 359 -11.36 19.92 -15.07
CA PRO A 359 -11.99 20.93 -14.25
C PRO A 359 -13.28 20.39 -13.64
N SER A 360 -13.43 20.58 -12.33
CA SER A 360 -14.63 20.26 -11.56
C SER A 360 -15.86 20.92 -12.17
N THR A 361 -16.95 20.16 -12.30
CA THR A 361 -18.29 20.64 -12.66
C THR A 361 -18.87 21.52 -11.56
N ALA A 362 -18.38 22.75 -11.49
CA ALA A 362 -18.92 23.83 -10.67
C ALA A 362 -18.87 25.11 -11.51
N ASP A 363 -19.64 25.15 -12.60
CA ASP A 363 -20.02 26.39 -13.28
C ASP A 363 -21.17 26.14 -14.26
N TRP A 364 -22.34 25.81 -13.71
CA TRP A 364 -23.63 26.01 -14.38
C TRP A 364 -24.61 26.55 -13.36
N GLY A 365 -24.62 27.87 -13.20
CA GLY A 365 -25.56 28.50 -12.29
C GLY A 365 -25.34 29.99 -12.13
N THR A 366 -25.56 30.78 -13.18
CA THR A 366 -26.08 32.15 -13.04
C THR A 366 -26.50 32.73 -14.40
N GLN A 367 -27.60 33.48 -14.38
CA GLN A 367 -28.31 34.19 -15.47
C GLN A 367 -29.25 33.31 -16.30
N ARG A 368 -30.56 33.55 -16.39
CA ARG A 368 -31.30 34.82 -16.24
C ARG A 368 -32.76 34.53 -15.86
N ARG A 369 -33.30 35.32 -14.93
CA ARG A 369 -34.75 35.48 -14.71
C ARG A 369 -35.37 36.17 -15.93
N ALA A 370 -36.53 35.71 -16.37
CA ALA A 370 -37.57 36.55 -16.97
C ALA A 370 -38.93 35.95 -16.63
N ASP A 371 -39.81 36.83 -16.18
CA ASP A 371 -41.17 36.61 -15.68
C ASP A 371 -42.09 35.88 -16.67
N THR A 372 -43.00 35.06 -16.14
CA THR A 372 -44.45 35.28 -16.32
C THR A 372 -45.27 34.44 -15.33
N ARG A 373 -46.34 35.07 -14.85
CA ARG A 373 -47.19 34.74 -13.69
C ARG A 373 -48.23 33.62 -13.96
N PRO A 374 -49.00 33.18 -12.93
CA PRO A 374 -49.42 31.79 -12.75
C PRO A 374 -50.82 31.48 -13.29
N ARG A 375 -51.11 30.18 -13.51
CA ARG A 375 -52.49 29.68 -13.57
C ARG A 375 -52.75 28.56 -12.57
N GLN A 376 -53.87 28.73 -11.90
CA GLN A 376 -54.43 28.01 -10.76
C GLN A 376 -54.73 26.52 -11.01
N SER A 377 -54.65 25.77 -9.91
CA SER A 377 -55.54 24.69 -9.45
C SER A 377 -56.05 23.64 -10.44
N ARG A 378 -55.74 22.35 -10.18
CA ARG A 378 -56.72 21.29 -9.84
C ARG A 378 -56.01 19.94 -9.65
N ARG A 379 -56.08 19.38 -8.43
CA ARG A 379 -56.19 17.93 -8.17
C ARG A 379 -57.69 17.54 -8.27
N PRO A 380 -58.12 16.26 -8.20
CA PRO A 380 -57.41 14.96 -8.28
C PRO A 380 -58.14 13.93 -9.20
N ARG A 381 -57.56 12.72 -9.34
CA ARG A 381 -58.20 11.37 -9.42
C ARG A 381 -57.11 10.36 -9.85
N SER A 382 -56.60 9.49 -8.96
CA SER A 382 -57.06 8.12 -8.65
C SER A 382 -57.42 7.31 -9.89
N TRP A 383 -56.74 6.19 -10.17
CA TRP A 383 -57.29 4.88 -10.57
C TRP A 383 -56.16 3.83 -10.56
N ALA A 384 -56.48 2.68 -9.95
CA ALA A 384 -55.84 1.36 -9.94
C ALA A 384 -54.43 1.23 -9.33
#